data_AF-A0A0F8Y8P2-F1
#
_entry.id   AF-A0A0F8Y8P2-F1
#
_cell.length_a   1.000
_cell.length_b   1.000
_cell.length_c   1.000
_cell.angle_alpha   90.00
_cell.angle_beta   90.00
_cell.angle_gamma   90.00
#
_symmetry.space_group_name_H-M   'P 1'
#
loop_
_entity.id
_entity.type
_entity.pdbx_description
1 polymer ?
#
loop_
_entity_poly.entity_id
_entity_poly.type
_entity_poly.pdbx_seq_one_letter_code
_entity_poly.pdbx_strand_id
1 'polypeptide(L)'
;LQNQTIMPSPKNKKFDPQGSGFDIEAAKRAGLKRNKSGHFQSVLPIQPGLGRILKGAKHATFAKTKRAERNLGNVIITGPGKSLFSVNLFKLTKGQEEDLKRGFKLRP
;
A
#
# COMPACT_ATOMS: atom_id res chain seq x y z
N LEU A 1 -4.30 2.22 -44.08
CA LEU A 1 -3.32 2.10 -42.98
C LEU A 1 -4.03 2.26 -41.64
N GLN A 2 -4.07 1.17 -40.87
CA GLN A 2 -4.25 1.00 -39.42
C GLN A 2 -5.16 1.98 -38.65
N ASN A 3 -6.36 1.49 -38.32
CA ASN A 3 -7.22 1.99 -37.24
C ASN A 3 -6.47 1.86 -35.90
N GLN A 4 -6.06 2.99 -35.32
CA GLN A 4 -5.57 3.03 -33.95
C GLN A 4 -6.77 2.91 -33.00
N THR A 5 -6.95 1.73 -32.42
CA THR A 5 -7.88 1.50 -31.31
C THR A 5 -7.44 2.39 -30.14
N ILE A 6 -8.13 3.51 -29.96
CA ILE A 6 -7.94 4.42 -28.84
C ILE A 6 -8.39 3.66 -27.59
N MET A 7 -7.47 2.99 -26.91
CA MET A 7 -7.75 2.39 -25.61
C MET A 7 -8.26 3.52 -24.71
N PRO A 8 -9.45 3.40 -24.08
CA PRO A 8 -9.96 4.45 -23.22
C PRO A 8 -8.93 4.70 -22.12
N SER A 9 -8.36 5.91 -22.10
CA SER A 9 -7.55 6.36 -20.98
C SER A 9 -8.40 6.20 -19.72
N PRO A 10 -7.93 5.48 -18.67
CA PRO A 10 -8.75 5.27 -17.51
C PRO A 10 -8.93 6.62 -16.82
N LYS A 11 -10.09 7.27 -17.06
CA LYS A 11 -10.63 8.36 -16.25
C LYS A 11 -10.33 8.05 -14.78
N ASN A 12 -9.56 8.91 -14.11
CA ASN A 12 -9.21 8.92 -12.68
C ASN A 12 -10.10 8.01 -11.82
N LYS A 13 -9.87 6.69 -11.85
CA LYS A 13 -10.48 5.80 -10.87
C LYS A 13 -9.68 6.00 -9.60
N LYS A 14 -10.32 6.61 -8.60
CA LYS A 14 -9.83 6.67 -7.22
C LYS A 14 -9.26 5.30 -6.85
N PHE A 15 -8.07 5.29 -6.25
CA PHE A 15 -7.39 4.03 -5.90
C PHE A 15 -8.30 3.08 -5.11
N ASP A 16 -8.34 1.81 -5.52
CA ASP A 16 -9.01 0.71 -4.81
C ASP A 16 -7.96 -0.16 -4.08
N PRO A 17 -7.92 -0.14 -2.74
CA PRO A 17 -7.00 -0.97 -1.95
C PRO A 17 -7.14 -2.48 -2.16
N GLN A 18 -8.28 -2.96 -2.65
CA GLN A 18 -8.50 -4.38 -2.97
C GLN A 18 -8.34 -4.68 -4.46
N GLY A 19 -8.08 -3.65 -5.28
CA GLY A 19 -7.91 -3.75 -6.73
C GLY A 19 -6.50 -4.17 -7.14
N SER A 20 -6.22 -4.08 -8.43
CA SER A 20 -4.93 -4.41 -9.04
C SER A 20 -3.99 -3.21 -9.20
N GLY A 21 -4.45 -2.00 -8.84
CA GLY A 21 -3.72 -0.75 -9.09
C GLY A 21 -2.69 -0.37 -8.03
N PHE A 22 -2.07 0.79 -8.25
CA PHE A 22 -1.14 1.45 -7.33
C PHE A 22 -1.65 2.86 -7.02
N ASP A 23 -1.55 3.29 -5.76
CA ASP A 23 -1.97 4.62 -5.32
C ASP A 23 -0.91 5.67 -5.67
N ILE A 24 -0.86 6.03 -6.97
CA ILE A 24 0.09 7.01 -7.50
C ILE A 24 -0.16 8.39 -6.86
N GLU A 25 -1.42 8.74 -6.60
CA GLU A 25 -1.78 10.03 -6.02
C GLU A 25 -1.26 10.16 -4.59
N ALA A 26 -1.43 9.14 -3.75
CA ALA A 26 -0.88 9.15 -2.39
C ALA A 26 0.65 9.19 -2.41
N ALA A 27 1.31 8.44 -3.31
CA ALA A 27 2.76 8.47 -3.44
C ALA A 27 3.29 9.88 -3.78
N LYS A 28 2.66 10.54 -4.77
CA LYS A 28 3.01 11.90 -5.18
C LYS A 28 2.75 12.92 -4.08
N ARG A 29 1.59 12.83 -3.42
CA ARG A 29 1.21 13.74 -2.32
C ARG A 29 2.18 13.64 -1.15
N ALA A 30 2.69 12.45 -0.87
CA ALA A 30 3.69 12.21 0.16
C ALA A 30 5.13 12.54 -0.28
N GLY A 31 5.34 13.06 -1.49
CA GLY A 31 6.66 13.41 -1.99
C GLY A 31 7.57 12.20 -2.28
N LEU A 32 7.02 10.98 -2.38
CA LEU A 32 7.81 9.82 -2.74
C LEU A 32 8.39 10.01 -4.14
N LYS A 33 9.68 9.76 -4.29
CA LYS A 33 10.36 9.80 -5.59
C LYS A 33 10.46 8.40 -6.16
N ARG A 34 10.44 8.31 -7.49
CA ARG A 34 10.78 7.07 -8.18
C ARG A 34 12.26 6.78 -7.97
N ASN A 35 12.60 5.50 -7.81
CA ASN A 35 13.99 5.07 -7.80
C ASN A 35 14.63 5.17 -9.20
N LYS A 36 15.92 4.83 -9.32
CA LYS A 36 16.66 4.84 -10.60
C LYS A 36 16.00 3.99 -11.71
N SER A 37 15.21 2.98 -11.34
CA SER A 37 14.46 2.13 -12.27
C SER A 37 13.03 2.62 -12.53
N GLY A 38 12.66 3.82 -12.07
CA GLY A 38 11.35 4.42 -12.31
C GLY A 38 10.22 3.93 -11.40
N HIS A 39 10.51 3.17 -10.33
CA HIS A 39 9.50 2.60 -9.44
C HIS A 39 9.34 3.39 -8.14
N PHE A 40 8.10 3.54 -7.65
CA PHE A 40 7.84 4.01 -6.29
C PHE A 40 8.03 2.90 -5.26
N GLN A 41 8.30 3.30 -4.01
CA GLN A 41 8.22 2.38 -2.88
C GLN A 41 6.79 1.83 -2.73
N SER A 42 6.68 0.59 -2.24
CA SER A 42 5.37 -0.08 -2.08
C SER A 42 4.65 0.31 -0.79
N VAL A 43 5.38 0.92 0.13
CA VAL A 43 4.92 1.32 1.45
C VAL A 43 5.22 2.80 1.63
N LEU A 44 4.23 3.54 2.11
CA LEU A 44 4.37 4.92 2.58
C LEU A 44 4.48 4.90 4.11
N PRO A 45 5.62 5.23 4.71
CA PRO A 45 5.74 5.35 6.16
C PRO A 45 4.78 6.43 6.70
N ILE A 46 4.07 6.13 7.78
CA ILE A 46 3.21 7.08 8.50
C ILE A 46 3.91 7.50 9.81
N GLN A 47 4.42 6.52 10.54
CA GLN A 47 5.16 6.68 11.80
C GLN A 47 6.07 5.46 12.01
N PRO A 48 6.97 5.45 13.01
CA PRO A 48 7.75 4.26 13.33
C PRO A 48 6.85 3.03 13.52
N GLY A 49 7.18 1.95 12.82
CA GLY A 49 6.42 0.70 12.88
C GLY A 49 5.07 0.69 12.16
N LEU A 50 4.65 1.76 11.46
CA LEU A 50 3.40 1.80 10.71
C LEU A 50 3.57 2.49 9.36
N GLY A 51 3.18 1.80 8.30
CA GLY A 51 3.14 2.35 6.95
C GLY A 51 1.90 1.90 6.17
N ARG A 52 1.45 2.72 5.22
CA ARG A 52 0.36 2.38 4.30
C ARG A 52 0.90 1.66 3.08
N ILE A 53 0.31 0.53 2.72
CA ILE A 53 0.61 -0.15 1.47
C ILE A 53 -0.07 0.60 0.31
N LEU A 54 0.72 0.92 -0.71
CA LEU A 54 0.26 1.67 -1.89
C LEU A 54 -0.17 0.75 -3.05
N LYS A 55 0.01 -0.56 -2.91
CA LYS A 55 -0.46 -1.56 -3.88
C LYS A 55 -1.81 -2.12 -3.45
N GLY A 56 -2.72 -2.27 -4.40
CA GLY A 56 -3.95 -3.01 -4.17
C GLY A 56 -3.68 -4.50 -3.92
N ALA A 57 -4.56 -5.16 -3.17
CA ALA A 57 -4.40 -6.56 -2.77
C ALA A 57 -4.31 -7.54 -3.96
N LYS A 58 -4.88 -7.19 -5.12
CA LYS A 58 -4.84 -7.96 -6.37
C LYS A 58 -3.74 -7.51 -7.34
N HIS A 59 -2.84 -6.61 -6.91
CA HIS A 59 -1.73 -6.16 -7.75
C HIS A 59 -0.82 -7.35 -8.09
N ALA A 60 -0.37 -7.47 -9.34
CA ALA A 60 0.36 -8.64 -9.83
C ALA A 60 1.61 -8.98 -8.99
N THR A 61 2.27 -7.96 -8.45
CA THR A 61 3.45 -8.10 -7.57
C THR A 61 3.16 -7.98 -6.08
N PHE A 62 1.89 -8.01 -5.65
CA PHE A 62 1.52 -7.89 -4.24
C PHE A 62 2.12 -9.01 -3.38
N ALA A 63 2.24 -10.23 -3.91
CA ALA A 63 2.90 -11.33 -3.23
C ALA A 63 4.37 -11.01 -2.87
N LYS A 64 5.08 -10.26 -3.73
CA LYS A 64 6.45 -9.79 -3.43
C LYS A 64 6.46 -8.80 -2.27
N THR A 65 5.46 -7.92 -2.20
CA THR A 65 5.29 -7.00 -1.06
C THR A 65 5.02 -7.79 0.23
N LYS A 66 4.09 -8.75 0.23
CA LYS A 66 3.86 -9.62 1.40
C LYS A 66 5.14 -10.31 1.88
N ARG A 67 5.92 -10.88 0.95
CA ARG A 67 7.19 -11.55 1.28
C ARG A 67 8.21 -10.58 1.86
N ALA A 68 8.35 -9.39 1.28
CA ALA A 68 9.26 -8.35 1.79
C ALA A 68 8.88 -7.91 3.20
N GLU A 69 7.59 -7.62 3.44
CA GLU A 69 7.11 -7.24 4.78
C GLU A 69 7.36 -8.35 5.81
N ARG A 70 7.06 -9.61 5.45
CA ARG A 70 7.32 -10.76 6.33
C ARG A 70 8.79 -10.89 6.70
N ASN A 71 9.68 -10.73 5.72
CA ASN A 71 11.14 -10.80 5.95
C ASN A 71 11.65 -9.65 6.85
N LEU A 72 10.92 -8.53 6.90
CA LEU A 72 11.21 -7.39 7.78
C LEU A 72 10.57 -7.55 9.18
N GLY A 73 9.89 -8.67 9.44
CA GLY A 73 9.14 -8.88 10.69
C GLY A 73 7.84 -8.08 10.78
N ASN A 74 7.34 -7.57 9.66
CA ASN A 74 6.10 -6.81 9.60
C ASN A 74 4.92 -7.72 9.23
N VAL A 75 3.73 -7.35 9.71
CA VAL A 75 2.46 -7.93 9.29
C VAL A 75 1.68 -6.95 8.45
N ILE A 76 0.93 -7.44 7.45
CA ILE A 76 0.01 -6.58 6.68
C ILE A 76 -1.40 -6.73 7.24
N ILE A 77 -1.96 -5.63 7.72
CA ILE A 77 -3.30 -5.58 8.32
C ILE A 77 -4.26 -4.74 7.48
N THR A 78 -5.57 -4.95 7.67
CA THR A 78 -6.61 -4.17 6.99
C THR A 78 -7.15 -3.10 7.93
N GLY A 79 -7.00 -1.84 7.53
CA GLY A 79 -7.57 -0.69 8.23
C GLY A 79 -8.87 -0.20 7.61
N PRO A 80 -9.31 1.03 7.98
CA PRO A 80 -10.52 1.65 7.47
C PRO A 80 -10.57 1.71 5.93
N GLY A 81 -11.77 1.57 5.37
CA GLY A 81 -11.97 1.58 3.91
C GLY A 81 -11.25 0.45 3.17
N LYS A 82 -10.93 -0.67 3.86
CA LYS A 82 -10.15 -1.80 3.35
C LYS A 82 -8.72 -1.44 2.92
N SER A 83 -8.20 -0.30 3.38
CA SER A 83 -6.81 0.08 3.16
C SER A 83 -5.87 -0.93 3.83
N LEU A 84 -4.72 -1.17 3.21
CA LEU A 84 -3.73 -2.12 3.69
C LEU A 84 -2.57 -1.38 4.34
N PHE A 85 -2.08 -1.90 5.46
CA PHE A 85 -1.01 -1.28 6.23
C PHE A 85 0.04 -2.30 6.63
N SER A 86 1.31 -1.94 6.51
CA SER A 86 2.43 -2.67 7.09
C SER A 86 2.62 -2.22 8.54
N VAL A 87 2.71 -3.19 9.45
CA VAL A 87 2.85 -2.95 10.89
C VAL A 87 3.99 -3.78 11.45
N ASN A 88 4.90 -3.11 12.16
CA ASN A 88 5.93 -3.74 12.98
C ASN A 88 5.57 -3.57 14.45
N LEU A 89 5.04 -4.63 15.07
CA LEU A 89 4.56 -4.58 16.45
C LEU A 89 5.69 -4.23 17.46
N PHE A 90 6.94 -4.61 17.17
CA PHE A 90 8.07 -4.31 18.06
C PHE A 90 8.55 -2.86 18.01
N LYS A 91 8.08 -2.07 17.03
CA LYS A 91 8.44 -0.66 16.86
C LYS A 91 7.34 0.30 17.27
N LEU A 92 6.19 -0.21 17.70
CA LEU A 92 5.08 0.59 18.19
C LEU A 92 5.21 0.80 19.70
N THR A 93 4.79 1.98 20.16
CA THR A 93 4.53 2.17 21.59
C THR A 93 3.22 1.48 21.98
N LYS A 94 3.04 1.18 23.26
CA LYS A 94 1.81 0.55 23.79
C LYS A 94 0.54 1.34 23.42
N GLY A 95 0.62 2.67 23.44
CA GLY A 95 -0.50 3.53 23.01
C GLY A 95 -0.82 3.38 21.51
N GLN A 96 0.20 3.33 20.67
CA GLN A 96 0.03 3.15 19.22
C GLN A 96 -0.54 1.76 18.86
N GLU A 97 -0.17 0.73 19.62
CA GLU A 97 -0.74 -0.61 19.46
C GLU A 97 -2.25 -0.63 19.78
N GLU A 98 -2.66 0.03 20.86
CA GLU A 98 -4.07 0.14 21.26
C GLU A 98 -4.89 0.95 20.24
N ASP A 99 -4.34 2.04 19.70
CA ASP A 99 -4.99 2.83 18.64
C ASP A 99 -5.19 2.00 17.36
N LEU A 100 -4.21 1.16 17.02
CA LEU A 100 -4.35 0.22 15.90
C LEU A 100 -5.45 -0.82 16.17
N LYS A 101 -5.51 -1.41 17.37
CA LYS A 101 -6.56 -2.39 17.71
C LYS A 101 -7.97 -1.81 17.60
N ARG A 102 -8.14 -0.52 17.89
CA ARG A 102 -9.45 0.18 17.78
C ARG A 102 -9.88 0.42 16.34
N GLY A 103 -8.93 0.68 15.44
CA GLY A 103 -9.23 1.07 14.04
C GLY A 103 -9.05 -0.03 13.00
N PHE A 104 -8.38 -1.14 13.32
CA PHE A 104 -7.92 -2.12 12.35
C PHE A 104 -8.44 -3.53 12.64
N LYS A 105 -8.77 -4.26 11.58
CA LYS A 105 -9.09 -5.69 11.66
C LYS A 105 -7.83 -6.48 11.33
N LEU A 106 -7.28 -7.16 12.33
CA LEU A 106 -6.31 -8.24 12.12
C LEU A 106 -7.02 -9.33 11.31
N ARG A 107 -6.47 -9.71 10.15
CA ARG A 107 -6.90 -10.93 9.48
C ARG A 107 -6.03 -12.08 9.99
N PRO A 108 -6.62 -13.22 10.39
CA PRO A 108 -5.87 -14.42 10.72
C PRO A 108 -5.06 -14.92 9.53
#